data_AF-A0A5S4Y9B1-F1
#
_entry.id   AF-A0A5S4Y9B1-F1
#
_cell.length_a   1.000
_cell.length_b   1.000
_cell.length_c   1.000
_cell.angle_alpha   90.00
_cell.angle_beta   90.00
_cell.angle_gamma   90.00
#
_symmetry.space_group_name_H-M   'P 1'
#
loop_
_entity.id
_entity.type
_entity.pdbx_description
1 polymer ?
#
loop_
_entity_poly.entity_id
_entity_poly.type
_entity_poly.pdbx_seq_one_letter_code
_entity_poly.pdbx_strand_id
1 'polypeptide(L)'
;MSPVSVAHAPNAKSRIGAILRATSGNFLEQFDFFLFGFYASAIGNAFFPSGSETASLLNTFGVFWLGALMRPVGAIVLGAYIDQIGRRQGLIITLSIMAIGTIIIAFCPGYATIGVAAP
;
A
#
# COMPACT_ATOMS: atom_id res chain seq x y z
N MET A 1 -37.79 1.30 35.51
CA MET A 1 -37.73 1.73 34.09
C MET A 1 -36.40 2.41 33.86
N SER A 2 -35.45 1.73 33.24
CA SER A 2 -34.15 2.31 32.88
C SER A 2 -34.33 3.20 31.63
N PRO A 3 -33.74 4.40 31.56
CA PRO A 3 -33.89 5.27 30.41
C PRO A 3 -33.25 4.62 29.18
N VAL A 4 -34.02 4.55 28.09
CA VAL A 4 -33.52 4.08 26.78
C VAL A 4 -32.54 5.12 26.26
N SER A 5 -31.26 4.75 26.16
CA SER A 5 -30.21 5.58 25.57
C SER A 5 -30.50 5.81 24.09
N VAL A 6 -31.01 7.00 23.76
CA VAL A 6 -31.18 7.48 22.38
C VAL A 6 -29.81 7.68 21.74
N ALA A 7 -29.41 6.73 20.89
CA ALA A 7 -28.21 6.84 20.06
C ALA A 7 -28.35 8.07 19.14
N HIS A 8 -27.51 9.09 19.34
CA HIS A 8 -27.46 10.25 18.46
C HIS A 8 -26.99 9.80 17.07
N ALA A 9 -27.81 10.04 16.05
CA ALA A 9 -27.42 9.79 14.66
C ALA A 9 -26.12 10.57 14.35
N PRO A 10 -25.10 9.92 13.76
CA PRO A 10 -23.82 10.58 13.52
C PRO A 10 -24.02 11.77 12.57
N ASN A 11 -23.55 12.94 13.00
CA ASN A 11 -23.65 14.20 12.26
C ASN A 11 -23.08 14.04 10.84
N ALA A 12 -23.75 14.57 9.81
CA ALA A 12 -23.36 14.42 8.41
C ALA A 12 -21.88 14.83 8.14
N LYS A 13 -21.38 15.86 8.85
CA LYS A 13 -19.97 16.26 8.80
C LYS A 13 -18.99 15.15 9.22
N SER A 14 -19.38 14.31 10.20
CA SER A 14 -18.59 13.16 10.66
C SER A 14 -18.55 12.03 9.63
N ARG A 15 -19.65 11.78 8.92
CA ARG A 15 -19.71 10.80 7.82
C ARG A 15 -18.84 11.23 6.63
N ILE A 16 -18.91 12.48 6.20
CA ILE A 16 -18.08 13.01 5.11
C ILE A 16 -16.59 12.88 5.46
N GLY A 17 -16.19 13.24 6.68
CA GLY A 17 -14.82 13.08 7.15
C GLY A 17 -14.35 11.62 7.18
N ALA A 18 -15.23 10.66 7.49
CA ALA A 18 -14.89 9.24 7.44
C ALA A 18 -14.72 8.73 6.00
N ILE A 19 -15.55 9.19 5.07
CA ILE A 19 -15.44 8.85 3.64
C ILE A 19 -14.13 9.40 3.07
N LEU A 20 -13.83 10.69 3.29
CA LEU A 20 -12.59 11.31 2.81
C LEU A 20 -11.34 10.58 3.31
N ARG A 21 -11.31 10.14 4.57
CA ARG A 21 -10.20 9.35 5.12
C ARG A 21 -10.10 7.96 4.50
N ALA A 22 -11.22 7.29 4.23
CA ALA A 22 -11.21 5.99 3.57
C ALA A 22 -10.77 6.10 2.09
N THR A 23 -11.31 7.07 1.37
CA THR A 23 -11.00 7.30 -0.05
C THR A 23 -9.56 7.77 -0.25
N SER A 24 -9.01 8.61 0.64
CA SER A 24 -7.61 9.04 0.54
C SER A 24 -6.63 7.88 0.70
N GLY A 25 -6.87 6.93 1.61
CA GLY A 25 -6.06 5.71 1.73
C GLY A 25 -6.10 4.88 0.44
N ASN A 26 -7.29 4.62 -0.08
CA ASN A 26 -7.45 3.89 -1.35
C ASN A 26 -6.84 4.64 -2.54
N PHE A 27 -6.91 5.97 -2.56
CA PHE A 27 -6.29 6.79 -3.59
C PHE A 27 -4.77 6.69 -3.54
N LEU A 28 -4.16 6.77 -2.35
CA LEU A 28 -2.71 6.64 -2.18
C LEU A 28 -2.21 5.26 -2.64
N GLU A 29 -2.93 4.19 -2.30
CA GLU A 29 -2.62 2.84 -2.80
C GLU A 29 -2.61 2.76 -4.32
N GLN A 30 -3.63 3.33 -4.95
CA GLN A 30 -3.78 3.28 -6.40
C GLN A 30 -2.77 4.20 -7.09
N PHE A 31 -2.45 5.35 -6.47
CA PHE A 31 -1.44 6.28 -6.95
C PHE A 31 -0.06 5.61 -7.00
N ASP A 32 0.34 4.90 -5.94
CA ASP A 32 1.63 4.20 -5.88
C ASP A 32 1.74 3.12 -6.97
N PHE A 33 0.66 2.38 -7.20
CA PHE A 33 0.59 1.41 -8.31
C PHE A 33 0.74 2.03 -9.70
N PHE A 34 0.10 3.18 -9.94
CA PHE A 34 0.28 3.90 -11.19
C PHE A 34 1.70 4.43 -11.32
N LEU A 35 2.28 4.93 -10.23
CA LEU A 35 3.65 5.45 -10.22
C LEU A 35 4.66 4.34 -10.53
N PHE A 36 4.52 3.17 -9.93
CA PHE A 36 5.35 2.00 -10.24
C PHE A 36 5.27 1.62 -11.72
N GLY A 37 4.04 1.50 -12.26
CA GLY A 37 3.84 1.18 -13.67
C GLY A 37 4.46 2.21 -14.62
N PHE A 38 4.33 3.51 -14.29
CA PHE A 38 4.94 4.59 -15.06
C PHE A 38 6.47 4.53 -15.05
N TYR A 39 7.08 4.19 -13.91
CA TYR A 39 8.53 4.06 -13.76
C TYR A 39 9.08 2.66 -14.02
N ALA A 40 8.26 1.70 -14.47
CA ALA A 40 8.67 0.30 -14.61
C ALA A 40 9.91 0.12 -15.52
N SER A 41 10.03 0.90 -16.61
CA SER A 41 11.23 0.86 -17.46
C SER A 41 12.49 1.37 -16.74
N ALA A 42 12.37 2.45 -15.97
CA ALA A 42 13.49 3.00 -15.20
C ALA A 42 13.89 2.07 -14.04
N ILE A 43 12.91 1.49 -13.34
CA ILE A 43 13.11 0.50 -12.27
C ILE A 43 13.79 -0.75 -12.85
N GLY A 44 13.31 -1.26 -13.98
CA GLY A 44 13.92 -2.41 -14.66
C GLY A 44 15.38 -2.18 -14.99
N ASN A 45 15.71 -1.05 -15.61
CA ASN A 45 17.10 -0.72 -15.94
C ASN A 45 17.98 -0.55 -14.69
N ALA A 46 17.43 -0.07 -13.59
CA ALA A 46 18.17 0.20 -12.35
C ALA A 46 18.33 -1.02 -11.41
N PHE A 47 17.38 -1.96 -11.41
CA PHE A 47 17.32 -3.11 -10.49
C PHE A 47 17.46 -4.47 -11.19
N PHE A 48 17.08 -4.57 -12.47
CA PHE A 48 17.15 -5.80 -13.27
C PHE A 48 17.97 -5.58 -14.56
N PRO A 49 19.25 -5.20 -14.48
CA PRO A 49 20.11 -5.10 -15.65
C PRO A 49 20.25 -6.49 -16.27
N SER A 50 19.62 -6.67 -17.43
CA SER A 50 19.68 -7.92 -18.19
C SER A 50 20.14 -7.60 -19.60
N GLY A 51 20.72 -8.58 -20.30
CA GLY A 51 21.18 -8.40 -21.68
C GLY A 51 20.07 -8.10 -22.71
N SER A 52 18.80 -8.05 -22.27
CA SER A 52 17.62 -7.78 -23.10
C SER A 52 16.63 -6.90 -22.34
N GLU A 53 16.27 -5.75 -22.92
CA GLU A 53 15.31 -4.79 -22.34
C GLU A 53 13.96 -5.43 -22.00
N THR A 54 13.50 -6.38 -22.82
CA THR A 54 12.24 -7.10 -22.61
C THR A 54 12.26 -7.95 -21.34
N ALA A 55 13.40 -8.58 -21.02
CA ALA A 55 13.52 -9.41 -19.82
C ALA A 55 13.52 -8.56 -18.54
N SER A 56 14.13 -7.37 -18.59
CA SER A 56 14.13 -6.40 -17.48
C SER A 56 12.72 -5.89 -17.15
N LEU A 57 11.96 -5.52 -18.18
CA LEU A 57 10.56 -5.11 -18.04
C LEU A 57 9.69 -6.25 -17.50
N LEU A 58 9.88 -7.48 -17.99
CA LEU A 58 9.12 -8.63 -17.53
C LEU A 58 9.38 -8.94 -16.05
N ASN A 59 10.63 -8.87 -15.59
CA ASN A 59 10.96 -9.01 -14.17
C ASN A 59 10.33 -7.90 -13.33
N THR A 60 10.36 -6.65 -13.81
CA THR A 60 9.75 -5.51 -13.11
C THR A 60 8.24 -5.68 -12.95
N PHE A 61 7.55 -6.10 -14.02
CA PHE A 61 6.13 -6.45 -13.93
C PHE A 61 5.89 -7.70 -13.06
N GLY A 62 6.83 -8.65 -13.03
CA GLY A 62 6.80 -9.79 -12.12
C GLY A 62 6.79 -9.35 -10.65
N VAL A 63 7.65 -8.41 -10.28
CA VAL A 63 7.67 -7.80 -8.94
C VAL A 63 6.37 -7.04 -8.67
N PHE A 64 5.84 -6.31 -9.66
CA PHE A 64 4.54 -5.64 -9.53
C PHE A 64 3.41 -6.63 -9.20
N TRP A 65 3.33 -7.75 -9.91
CA TRP A 65 2.34 -8.80 -9.66
C TRP A 65 2.54 -9.49 -8.31
N LEU A 66 3.79 -9.74 -7.90
CA LEU A 66 4.11 -10.22 -6.55
C LEU A 66 3.63 -9.24 -5.47
N GLY A 67 3.85 -7.95 -5.66
CA GLY A 67 3.33 -6.90 -4.79
C GLY A 67 1.80 -6.85 -4.76
N ALA A 68 1.14 -7.09 -5.90
CA ALA A 68 -0.32 -7.20 -5.95
C ALA A 68 -0.84 -8.41 -5.14
N LEU A 69 -0.13 -9.55 -5.17
CA LEU A 69 -0.47 -10.73 -4.35
C LEU A 69 -0.25 -10.51 -2.84
N MET A 70 0.59 -9.55 -2.45
CA MET A 70 0.73 -9.18 -1.04
C MET A 70 -0.53 -8.56 -0.46
N ARG A 71 -1.47 -8.06 -1.27
CA ARG A 71 -2.75 -7.52 -0.78
C ARG A 71 -3.64 -8.61 -0.14
N PRO A 72 -3.95 -9.73 -0.81
CA PRO A 72 -4.60 -10.88 -0.17
C PRO A 72 -3.88 -11.36 1.09
N VAL A 73 -2.55 -11.45 1.05
CA VAL A 73 -1.75 -11.89 2.20
C VAL A 73 -1.90 -10.93 3.37
N GLY A 74 -1.79 -9.62 3.12
CA GLY A 74 -2.02 -8.58 4.11
C GLY A 74 -3.45 -8.59 4.65
N ALA A 75 -4.45 -8.83 3.81
CA ALA A 75 -5.84 -8.96 4.23
C ALA A 75 -6.05 -10.15 5.17
N ILE A 76 -5.40 -11.30 4.91
CA ILE A 76 -5.50 -12.48 5.77
C ILE A 76 -4.76 -12.27 7.09
N VAL A 77 -3.52 -11.77 7.05
CA VAL A 77 -2.66 -11.63 8.24
C VAL A 77 -3.13 -10.48 9.12
N LEU A 78 -3.39 -9.31 8.53
CA LEU A 78 -3.74 -8.09 9.26
C LEU A 78 -5.25 -7.89 9.42
N GLY A 79 -6.09 -8.49 8.56
CA GLY A 79 -7.54 -8.30 8.60
C GLY A 79 -8.14 -8.77 9.92
N ALA A 80 -7.86 -10.00 10.34
CA ALA A 80 -8.37 -10.55 11.60
C ALA A 80 -7.87 -9.78 12.84
N TYR A 81 -6.69 -9.16 12.76
CA TYR A 81 -6.16 -8.30 13.82
C TYR A 81 -6.87 -6.94 13.84
N ILE A 82 -7.06 -6.33 12.67
CA ILE A 82 -7.73 -5.04 12.49
C ILE A 82 -9.21 -5.11 12.92
N ASP A 83 -9.86 -6.23 12.65
CA ASP A 83 -11.27 -6.46 13.00
C ASP A 83 -11.51 -6.40 14.53
N GLN A 84 -10.50 -6.74 15.34
CA GLN A 84 -10.59 -6.73 16.81
C GLN A 84 -10.34 -5.35 17.42
N ILE A 85 -9.41 -4.56 16.86
CA ILE A 85 -9.01 -3.24 17.37
C ILE A 85 -9.91 -2.09 16.89
N GLY A 86 -10.78 -2.37 15.92
CA GLY A 86 -11.78 -1.44 15.41
C GLY A 86 -11.34 -0.61 14.19
N ARG A 87 -12.34 -0.17 13.41
CA ARG A 87 -12.17 0.37 12.04
C ARG A 87 -11.29 1.63 11.93
N ARG A 88 -11.27 2.48 12.96
CA ARG A 88 -10.49 3.73 12.96
C ARG A 88 -9.00 3.46 13.21
N GLN A 89 -8.69 2.61 14.17
CA GLN A 89 -7.31 2.21 14.48
C GLN A 89 -6.72 1.37 13.35
N GLY A 90 -7.53 0.47 12.77
CA GLY A 90 -7.15 -0.28 11.56
C GLY A 90 -6.71 0.62 10.41
N LEU A 91 -7.50 1.65 10.09
CA LEU A 91 -7.16 2.60 9.03
C LEU A 91 -5.84 3.33 9.28
N ILE A 92 -5.54 3.70 10.54
CA ILE A 92 -4.27 4.37 10.86
C ILE A 92 -3.10 3.41 10.66
N ILE A 93 -3.22 2.16 11.13
CA ILE A 93 -2.16 1.16 10.99
C ILE A 93 -1.86 0.87 9.52
N THR A 94 -2.88 0.71 8.67
CA THR A 94 -2.67 0.47 7.23
C THR A 94 -1.98 1.65 6.56
N LEU A 95 -2.41 2.88 6.86
CA LEU A 95 -1.74 4.09 6.35
C LEU A 95 -0.29 4.21 6.86
N SER A 96 -0.01 3.85 8.12
CA SER A 96 1.34 3.88 8.67
C SER A 96 2.25 2.84 8.00
N ILE A 97 1.76 1.62 7.77
CA ILE A 97 2.51 0.56 7.08
C ILE A 97 2.84 0.99 5.66
N MET A 98 1.89 1.58 4.94
CA MET A 98 2.16 2.11 3.61
C MET A 98 3.20 3.22 3.61
N ALA A 99 3.08 4.21 4.51
CA ALA A 99 4.06 5.29 4.60
C ALA A 99 5.48 4.75 4.87
N ILE A 100 5.60 3.76 5.75
CA ILE A 100 6.88 3.09 6.03
C ILE A 100 7.39 2.37 4.77
N GLY A 101 6.54 1.64 4.06
CA GLY A 101 6.91 0.96 2.81
C GLY A 101 7.45 1.93 1.75
N THR A 102 6.76 3.06 1.53
CA THR A 102 7.20 4.09 0.58
C THR A 102 8.53 4.71 1.00
N ILE A 103 8.75 4.95 2.30
CA ILE A 103 10.03 5.45 2.82
C ILE A 103 11.15 4.42 2.55
N ILE A 104 10.90 3.14 2.80
CA ILE A 104 11.89 2.09 2.54
C ILE A 104 12.28 2.07 1.06
N ILE A 105 11.30 2.15 0.15
CA ILE A 105 11.55 2.20 -1.30
C ILE A 105 12.35 3.45 -1.67
N ALA A 106 12.00 4.61 -1.10
CA ALA A 106 12.70 5.87 -1.38
C ALA A 106 14.17 5.87 -0.96
N PHE A 107 14.52 5.15 0.11
CA PHE A 107 15.89 5.01 0.58
C PHE A 107 16.59 3.73 0.08
N CYS A 108 15.93 2.91 -0.73
CA CYS A 108 16.48 1.67 -1.25
C CYS A 108 17.58 1.99 -2.30
N PRO A 109 18.85 1.59 -2.08
CA PRO A 109 19.89 1.77 -3.07
C PRO A 109 19.66 0.86 -4.29
N GLY A 110 20.02 1.34 -5.48
CA GLY A 110 19.88 0.57 -6.73
C GLY A 110 20.90 -0.57 -6.85
N TYR A 111 20.79 -1.35 -7.94
CA TYR A 111 21.70 -2.48 -8.23
C TYR A 111 23.18 -2.06 -8.24
N ALA A 112 23.46 -0.80 -8.60
CA ALA A 112 24.81 -0.23 -8.59
C ALA A 112 25.46 -0.18 -7.19
N THR A 113 24.68 -0.18 -6.10
CA THR A 113 25.19 -0.05 -4.73
C THR A 113 25.15 -1.34 -3.92
N ILE A 114 24.19 -2.26 -4.18
CA ILE A 114 24.02 -3.51 -3.41
C ILE A 114 24.04 -4.80 -4.25
N GLY A 115 24.19 -4.71 -5.57
CA GLY A 115 24.31 -5.88 -6.45
C GLY A 115 23.11 -6.84 -6.34
N VAL A 116 23.37 -8.15 -6.21
CA VAL A 116 22.34 -9.20 -6.10
C VAL A 116 21.44 -9.06 -4.85
N ALA A 117 21.85 -8.24 -3.87
CA ALA A 117 21.05 -7.91 -2.69
C ALA A 117 20.13 -6.69 -2.90
N ALA A 118 20.19 -6.04 -4.06
CA ALA A 118 19.18 -5.05 -4.45
C ALA A 118 17.83 -5.78 -4.61
N PRO A 119 16.79 -5.38 -3.85
CA PRO A 119 15.49 -6.06 -3.87
C PRO A 119 14.73 -5.86 -5.18
#